data_AF-A0A936ATL9-F1
#
_entry.id   AF-A0A936ATL9-F1
#
_cell.length_a   1.000
_cell.length_b   1.000
_cell.length_c   1.000
_cell.angle_alpha   90.00
_cell.angle_beta   90.00
_cell.angle_gamma   90.00
#
_symmetry.space_group_name_H-M   'P 1'
#
loop_
_entity.id
_entity.type
_entity.pdbx_description
1 polymer ?
#
loop_
_entity_poly.entity_id
_entity_poly.type
_entity_poly.pdbx_seq_one_letter_code
_entity_poly.pdbx_strand_id
1 'polypeptide(L)'
;MLCLPGQINLQIPPNVIQGTGSVVTVAKDGTVSRGPANIGNIAPAIFTRKGDGTGAPAATASKNGQVFDILVANNDGTPVALDAGNYVSLFGTGFRFLSGPATITLGGTNIIPLFVGPQGQFAGLDQINFQIPLSLAGKGDADLVITLDAKTSNLVKMKIK
;
A
#
# COMPACT_ATOMS: atom_id res chain seq x y z
N MET A 1 14.46 -9.23 -16.29
CA MET A 1 14.60 -8.23 -15.20
C MET A 1 14.28 -6.87 -15.80
N LEU A 2 13.05 -6.39 -15.64
CA LEU A 2 12.62 -5.09 -16.17
C LEU A 2 12.94 -4.03 -15.10
N CYS A 3 13.91 -3.16 -15.37
CA CYS A 3 14.27 -2.02 -14.54
C CYS A 3 13.95 -0.76 -15.35
N LEU A 4 13.04 0.09 -14.84
CA LEU A 4 12.87 1.45 -15.34
C LEU A 4 14.01 2.32 -14.76
N PRO A 5 14.56 3.30 -15.50
CA PRO A 5 15.65 4.12 -15.02
C PRO A 5 15.28 4.86 -13.72
N GLY A 6 16.06 4.68 -12.65
CA GLY A 6 15.92 5.40 -11.38
C GLY A 6 15.17 4.69 -10.26
N GLN A 7 14.67 3.47 -10.45
CA GLN A 7 14.01 2.68 -9.40
C GLN A 7 14.83 1.42 -9.06
N ILE A 8 15.08 1.20 -7.77
CA ILE A 8 15.64 -0.06 -7.25
C ILE A 8 14.54 -0.76 -6.45
N ASN A 9 14.16 -1.96 -6.88
CA ASN A 9 13.30 -2.84 -6.10
C ASN A 9 14.18 -3.68 -5.16
N LEU A 10 14.10 -3.40 -3.86
CA LEU A 10 14.81 -4.14 -2.84
C LEU A 10 13.83 -5.05 -2.09
N GLN A 11 14.10 -6.35 -2.08
CA GLN A 11 13.39 -7.31 -1.26
C GLN A 11 14.29 -7.77 -0.12
N ILE A 12 13.89 -7.48 1.12
CA ILE A 12 14.58 -7.98 2.30
C ILE A 12 14.16 -9.45 2.53
N PRO A 13 15.10 -10.41 2.61
CA PRO A 13 14.77 -11.81 2.90
C PRO A 13 14.11 -11.97 4.28
N PRO A 14 13.26 -13.00 4.47
CA PRO A 14 12.53 -13.21 5.74
C PRO A 14 13.42 -13.56 6.94
N ASN A 15 14.74 -13.71 6.74
CA ASN A 15 15.69 -14.22 7.74
C ASN A 15 16.54 -13.11 8.36
N VAL A 16 16.30 -11.83 8.00
CA VAL A 16 17.16 -10.73 8.46
C VAL A 16 16.81 -10.38 9.91
N ILE A 17 17.83 -10.45 10.77
CA ILE A 17 17.75 -10.11 12.19
C ILE A 17 17.28 -8.65 12.33
N GLN A 18 16.30 -8.41 13.22
CA GLN A 18 15.78 -7.08 13.52
C GLN A 18 16.91 -6.14 13.95
N GLY A 19 16.92 -4.92 13.40
CA GLY A 19 17.92 -3.90 13.72
C GLY A 19 18.10 -2.88 12.60
N THR A 20 18.94 -1.88 12.84
CA THR A 20 19.39 -0.97 11.78
C THR A 20 20.29 -1.75 10.82
N GLY A 21 19.73 -2.16 9.69
CA GLY A 21 20.50 -2.72 8.58
C GLY A 21 21.05 -1.60 7.71
N SER A 22 22.17 -1.85 7.03
CA SER A 22 22.62 -0.97 5.95
C SER A 22 22.15 -1.58 4.64
N VAL A 23 21.31 -0.84 3.91
CA VAL A 23 21.05 -1.18 2.51
C VAL A 23 22.24 -0.66 1.73
N VAL A 24 22.99 -1.61 1.15
CA VAL A 24 24.12 -1.34 0.29
C VAL A 24 23.68 -1.62 -1.13
N THR A 25 23.43 -0.58 -1.91
CA THR A 25 23.24 -0.72 -3.35
C THR A 25 24.58 -0.52 -4.02
N VAL A 26 25.08 -1.57 -4.68
CA VAL A 26 26.28 -1.49 -5.52
C VAL A 26 25.80 -1.39 -6.95
N ALA A 27 25.98 -0.22 -7.56
CA ALA A 27 25.70 -0.02 -8.96
C ALA A 27 26.73 -0.78 -9.83
N LYS A 28 26.40 -1.01 -11.10
CA LYS A 28 27.23 -1.80 -12.04
C LYS A 28 28.62 -1.18 -12.28
N ASP A 29 28.77 0.11 -12.02
CA ASP A 29 30.02 0.88 -12.08
C ASP A 29 30.84 0.80 -10.78
N GLY A 30 30.38 0.03 -9.78
CA GLY A 30 31.03 -0.11 -8.48
C GLY A 30 30.64 0.98 -7.47
N THR A 31 29.77 1.92 -7.84
CA THR A 31 29.31 2.97 -6.92
C THR A 31 28.47 2.34 -5.80
N VAL A 32 28.90 2.54 -4.57
CA VAL A 32 28.23 2.02 -3.38
C VAL A 32 27.39 3.12 -2.76
N SER A 33 26.06 3.03 -2.84
CA SER A 33 25.17 3.87 -2.05
C SER A 33 24.76 3.13 -0.79
N ARG A 34 24.94 3.78 0.36
CA ARG A 34 24.63 3.24 1.68
C ARG A 34 23.60 4.13 2.35
N GLY A 35 22.44 3.57 2.60
CA GLY A 35 21.40 4.20 3.42
C GLY A 35 21.14 3.37 4.67
N PRO A 36 20.93 3.99 5.85
CA PRO A 36 20.35 3.26 6.97
C PRO A 36 18.95 2.80 6.58
N ALA A 37 18.69 1.51 6.70
CA ALA A 37 17.35 0.95 6.60
C ALA A 37 16.97 0.38 7.97
N ASN A 38 15.95 0.98 8.59
CA ASN A 38 15.38 0.41 9.79
C ASN A 38 14.57 -0.82 9.40
N ILE A 39 15.12 -2.00 9.68
CA ILE A 39 14.45 -3.28 9.47
C ILE A 39 13.56 -3.51 10.69
N GLY A 40 12.38 -2.90 10.65
CA GLY A 40 11.31 -3.19 11.60
C GLY A 40 10.42 -4.33 11.10
N ASN A 41 9.73 -5.02 12.00
CA ASN A 41 8.74 -6.04 11.63
C ASN A 41 7.63 -5.49 10.73
N ILE A 42 7.33 -4.19 10.86
CA ILE A 42 6.28 -3.48 10.14
C ILE A 42 6.84 -2.16 9.62
N ALA A 43 6.62 -1.87 8.34
CA ALA A 43 6.95 -0.62 7.66
C ALA A 43 5.95 -0.44 6.49
N PRO A 44 4.71 -0.01 6.78
CA PRO A 44 3.64 -0.02 5.79
C PRO A 44 3.91 0.98 4.68
N ALA A 45 3.78 0.54 3.44
CA ALA A 45 3.74 1.41 2.28
C ALA A 45 2.63 0.94 1.33
N ILE A 46 1.92 1.90 0.75
CA ILE A 46 0.86 1.69 -0.24
C ILE A 46 1.48 1.88 -1.63
N PHE A 47 1.29 0.91 -2.51
CA PHE A 47 1.65 1.07 -3.90
C PHE A 47 0.68 2.04 -4.58
N THR A 48 1.20 2.94 -5.42
CA THR A 48 0.38 3.85 -6.22
C THR A 48 0.42 3.47 -7.70
N ARG A 49 -0.58 3.88 -8.47
CA ARG A 49 -0.67 3.53 -9.90
C ARG A 49 0.56 3.97 -10.69
N LYS A 50 1.18 5.09 -10.31
CA LYS A 50 2.40 5.63 -10.92
C LYS A 50 3.69 5.11 -10.28
N GLY A 51 3.62 4.44 -9.14
CA GLY A 51 4.80 3.99 -8.40
C GLY A 51 5.60 5.12 -7.73
N ASP A 52 5.04 6.33 -7.67
CA ASP A 52 5.65 7.52 -7.06
C ASP A 52 5.30 7.69 -5.57
N GLY A 53 4.46 6.80 -5.01
CA GLY A 53 4.01 6.87 -3.62
C GLY A 53 2.95 7.94 -3.36
N THR A 54 2.45 8.63 -4.39
CA THR A 54 1.43 9.67 -4.26
C THR A 54 0.25 9.44 -5.23
N GLY A 55 -0.85 10.19 -5.06
CA GLY A 55 -2.01 10.08 -5.95
C GLY A 55 -2.83 8.81 -5.71
N ALA A 56 -3.39 8.23 -6.77
CA ALA A 56 -4.31 7.09 -6.63
C ALA A 56 -3.58 5.78 -6.28
N PRO A 57 -4.09 5.00 -5.31
CA PRO A 57 -3.49 3.73 -4.95
C PRO A 57 -3.59 2.70 -6.08
N ALA A 58 -2.62 1.80 -6.13
CA ALA A 58 -2.74 0.54 -6.84
C ALA A 58 -3.67 -0.36 -6.03
N ALA A 59 -4.95 -0.30 -6.38
CA ALA A 59 -6.00 -1.07 -5.74
C ALA A 59 -7.05 -1.48 -6.77
N THR A 60 -7.77 -2.54 -6.42
CA THR A 60 -8.96 -2.98 -7.13
C THR A 60 -10.15 -2.89 -6.20
N ALA A 61 -11.34 -2.65 -6.74
CA ALA A 61 -12.57 -2.56 -5.99
C ALA A 61 -13.61 -3.55 -6.54
N SER A 62 -14.56 -3.88 -5.68
CA SER A 62 -15.65 -4.82 -5.94
C SER A 62 -16.94 -4.29 -5.33
N LYS A 63 -18.04 -4.43 -6.05
CA LYS A 63 -19.37 -4.09 -5.53
C LYS A 63 -19.91 -5.13 -4.55
N ASN A 64 -19.51 -6.39 -4.71
CA ASN A 64 -20.03 -7.53 -3.93
C ASN A 64 -18.98 -8.21 -3.03
N GLY A 65 -17.71 -7.79 -3.12
CA GLY A 65 -16.60 -8.38 -2.37
C GLY A 65 -16.11 -9.71 -2.92
N GLN A 66 -16.62 -10.16 -4.07
CA GLN A 66 -16.24 -11.45 -4.68
C GLN A 66 -15.34 -11.24 -5.90
N VAL A 67 -15.71 -10.31 -6.79
CA VAL A 67 -14.97 -10.02 -8.02
C VAL A 67 -14.41 -8.62 -7.96
N PHE A 68 -13.08 -8.51 -7.96
CA PHE A 68 -12.36 -7.24 -7.89
C PHE A 68 -11.91 -6.81 -9.30
N ASP A 69 -12.86 -6.26 -10.06
CA ASP A 69 -12.69 -5.87 -11.47
C ASP A 69 -12.65 -4.35 -11.69
N ILE A 70 -12.95 -3.55 -10.66
CA ILE A 70 -12.95 -2.09 -10.75
C ILE A 70 -11.56 -1.57 -10.40
N LEU A 71 -10.92 -0.84 -11.32
CA LEU A 71 -9.68 -0.14 -11.01
C LEU A 71 -9.97 1.11 -10.18
N VAL A 72 -9.21 1.32 -9.11
CA VAL A 72 -9.32 2.49 -8.23
C VAL A 72 -8.57 3.72 -8.78
N ALA A 73 -7.77 3.52 -9.83
CA ALA A 73 -6.95 4.55 -10.45
C ALA A 73 -7.08 4.54 -11.97
N ASN A 74 -7.14 5.73 -12.55
CA ASN A 74 -7.02 5.94 -13.99
C ASN A 74 -5.58 5.73 -14.45
N ASN A 75 -5.37 5.57 -15.76
CA ASN A 75 -4.03 5.41 -16.33
C ASN A 75 -3.13 6.64 -16.10
N ASP A 76 -3.72 7.82 -15.94
CA ASP A 76 -3.02 9.07 -15.62
C ASP A 76 -2.69 9.22 -14.12
N GLY A 77 -2.98 8.20 -13.30
CA GLY A 77 -2.76 8.18 -11.85
C GLY A 77 -3.77 8.97 -11.02
N THR A 78 -4.84 9.50 -11.63
CA THR A 78 -5.94 10.14 -10.90
C THR A 78 -6.89 9.09 -10.29
N PRO A 79 -7.55 9.38 -9.16
CA PRO A 79 -8.47 8.43 -8.55
C PRO A 79 -9.74 8.25 -9.37
N VAL A 80 -10.19 7.01 -9.52
CA VAL A 80 -11.53 6.68 -10.04
C VAL A 80 -12.54 6.88 -8.92
N ALA A 81 -13.70 7.45 -9.25
CA ALA A 81 -14.78 7.63 -8.29
C ALA A 81 -15.45 6.28 -7.97
N LEU A 82 -15.31 5.85 -6.72
CA LEU A 82 -15.91 4.63 -6.18
C LEU A 82 -17.18 4.95 -5.41
N ASP A 83 -18.15 4.05 -5.46
CA ASP A 83 -19.34 4.13 -4.61
C ASP A 83 -19.00 3.75 -3.17
N ALA A 84 -19.61 4.43 -2.21
CA ALA A 84 -19.60 3.97 -0.83
C ALA A 84 -20.24 2.58 -0.72
N GLY A 85 -19.71 1.73 0.16
CA GLY A 85 -20.10 0.32 0.29
C GLY A 85 -19.30 -0.64 -0.59
N ASN A 86 -18.54 -0.14 -1.57
CA ASN A 86 -17.62 -0.99 -2.34
C ASN A 86 -16.52 -1.56 -1.43
N TYR A 87 -16.14 -2.81 -1.71
CA TYR A 87 -14.99 -3.47 -1.14
C TYR A 87 -13.75 -3.11 -1.93
N VAL A 88 -12.65 -2.81 -1.25
CA VAL A 88 -11.38 -2.42 -1.85
C VAL A 88 -10.32 -3.43 -1.43
N SER A 89 -9.59 -3.93 -2.42
CA SER A 89 -8.36 -4.70 -2.27
C SER A 89 -7.19 -3.80 -2.62
N LEU A 90 -6.51 -3.36 -1.57
CA LEU A 90 -5.40 -2.42 -1.62
C LEU A 90 -4.08 -3.16 -1.55
N PHE A 91 -3.17 -2.83 -2.46
CA PHE A 91 -1.86 -3.46 -2.52
C PHE A 91 -0.79 -2.58 -1.88
N GLY A 92 0.10 -3.23 -1.12
CA GLY A 92 1.18 -2.56 -0.42
C GLY A 92 2.28 -3.53 -0.02
N THR A 93 3.11 -3.08 0.91
CA THR A 93 4.22 -3.88 1.43
C THR A 93 4.56 -3.50 2.87
N GLY A 94 5.33 -4.37 3.53
CA GLY A 94 5.87 -4.14 4.87
C GLY A 94 4.86 -4.36 5.99
N PHE A 95 3.86 -5.21 5.78
CA PHE A 95 2.86 -5.54 6.81
C PHE A 95 2.46 -7.00 6.92
N ARG A 96 3.16 -7.91 6.23
CA ARG A 96 2.96 -9.37 6.39
C ARG A 96 3.22 -9.93 7.78
N PHE A 97 4.03 -9.27 8.60
CA PHE A 97 4.36 -9.70 9.97
C PHE A 97 3.58 -8.91 11.02
N LEU A 98 2.47 -8.30 10.62
CA LEU A 98 1.60 -7.61 11.56
C LEU A 98 1.04 -8.60 12.60
N SER A 99 1.32 -8.32 13.88
CA SER A 99 0.75 -9.04 15.02
C SER A 99 -0.18 -8.16 15.87
N GLY A 100 -0.31 -6.88 15.51
CA GLY A 100 -1.06 -5.86 16.24
C GLY A 100 -2.27 -5.32 15.47
N PRO A 101 -2.94 -4.28 15.99
CA PRO A 101 -4.10 -3.69 15.36
C PRO A 101 -3.74 -3.00 14.04
N ALA A 102 -4.66 -3.11 13.08
CA ALA A 102 -4.62 -2.37 11.83
C ALA A 102 -5.81 -1.41 11.76
N THR A 103 -5.53 -0.17 11.40
CA THR A 103 -6.55 0.86 11.18
C THR A 103 -6.31 1.52 9.85
N ILE A 104 -7.37 1.68 9.07
CA ILE A 104 -7.36 2.48 7.85
C ILE A 104 -8.09 3.79 8.16
N THR A 105 -7.49 4.92 7.79
CA THR A 105 -8.15 6.21 7.88
C THR A 105 -8.42 6.71 6.47
N LEU A 106 -9.70 6.84 6.11
CA LEU A 106 -10.15 7.32 4.80
C LEU A 106 -10.98 8.59 4.97
N GLY A 107 -10.47 9.71 4.48
CA GLY A 107 -11.07 11.03 4.65
C GLY A 107 -11.30 11.42 6.11
N GLY A 108 -10.48 10.91 7.04
CA GLY A 108 -10.67 11.11 8.48
C GLY A 108 -11.66 10.14 9.15
N THR A 109 -12.24 9.19 8.43
CA THR A 109 -13.05 8.11 9.02
C THR A 109 -12.19 6.87 9.22
N ASN A 110 -12.22 6.33 10.44
CA ASN A 110 -11.51 5.10 10.77
C ASN A 110 -12.30 3.88 10.29
N ILE A 111 -11.60 2.94 9.66
CA ILE A 111 -12.12 1.71 9.08
C ILE A 111 -11.29 0.56 9.62
N ILE A 112 -11.97 -0.48 10.08
CA ILE A 112 -11.33 -1.74 10.46
C ILE A 112 -11.16 -2.57 9.18
N PRO A 113 -9.93 -2.98 8.83
CA PRO A 113 -9.72 -3.82 7.67
C PRO A 113 -10.36 -5.19 7.87
N LEU A 114 -10.92 -5.73 6.79
CA LEU A 114 -11.46 -7.09 6.71
C LEU A 114 -10.36 -8.14 6.58
N PHE A 115 -9.22 -7.75 5.99
CA PHE A 115 -8.05 -8.60 5.84
C PHE A 115 -6.79 -7.76 5.78
N VAL A 116 -5.71 -8.25 6.38
CA VAL A 116 -4.35 -7.71 6.28
C VAL A 116 -3.40 -8.89 6.22
N GLY A 117 -2.60 -9.01 5.17
CA GLY A 117 -1.65 -10.11 5.05
C GLY A 117 -0.99 -10.21 3.69
N PRO A 118 -0.20 -11.27 3.46
CA PRO A 118 0.40 -11.52 2.15
C PRO A 118 -0.68 -11.79 1.09
N GLN A 119 -0.50 -11.24 -0.11
CA GLN A 119 -1.42 -11.46 -1.24
C GLN A 119 -1.34 -12.91 -1.77
N GLY A 120 -0.22 -13.59 -1.52
CA GLY A 120 -0.05 -15.03 -1.76
C GLY A 120 0.53 -15.42 -3.12
N GLN A 121 0.45 -14.56 -4.14
CA GLN A 121 0.97 -14.89 -5.49
C GLN A 121 2.33 -14.25 -5.79
N PHE A 122 2.62 -13.09 -5.18
CA PHE A 122 3.89 -12.40 -5.37
C PHE A 122 4.63 -12.25 -4.04
N ALA A 123 5.86 -12.75 -4.00
CA ALA A 123 6.75 -12.50 -2.86
C ALA A 123 7.03 -10.99 -2.77
N GLY A 124 6.82 -10.38 -1.61
CA GLY A 124 6.97 -8.92 -1.46
C GLY A 124 5.65 -8.14 -1.43
N LEU A 125 4.58 -8.71 -1.98
CA LEU A 125 3.27 -8.07 -2.10
C LEU A 125 2.35 -8.46 -0.94
N ASP A 126 1.97 -7.45 -0.18
CA ASP A 126 0.99 -7.58 0.89
C ASP A 126 -0.32 -6.89 0.43
N GLN A 127 -1.46 -7.36 0.94
CA GLN A 127 -2.79 -6.92 0.57
C GLN A 127 -3.61 -6.56 1.82
N ILE A 128 -4.40 -5.50 1.70
CA ILE A 128 -5.38 -5.08 2.70
C ILE A 128 -6.74 -5.00 2.04
N ASN A 129 -7.73 -5.69 2.62
CA ASN A 129 -9.11 -5.57 2.18
C ASN A 129 -9.91 -4.75 3.17
N PHE A 130 -10.75 -3.85 2.69
CA PHE A 130 -11.68 -3.09 3.52
C PHE A 130 -12.93 -2.72 2.73
N GLN A 131 -13.98 -2.32 3.44
CA GLN A 131 -15.18 -1.77 2.82
C GLN A 131 -15.21 -0.25 3.00
N ILE A 132 -15.55 0.49 1.96
CA ILE A 132 -15.77 1.93 2.05
C ILE A 132 -17.04 2.17 2.88
N PRO A 133 -16.98 2.89 4.02
CA PRO A 133 -18.17 3.18 4.82
C PRO A 133 -19.22 3.96 4.03
N LEU A 134 -20.49 3.62 4.24
CA LEU A 134 -21.63 4.33 3.64
C LEU A 134 -21.66 5.82 4.03
N SER A 135 -21.07 6.20 5.16
CA SER A 135 -20.94 7.59 5.61
C SER A 135 -20.04 8.46 4.74
N LEU A 136 -19.27 7.86 3.82
CA LEU A 136 -18.41 8.59 2.88
C LEU A 136 -19.07 8.81 1.52
N ALA A 137 -20.33 8.40 1.33
CA ALA A 137 -21.07 8.66 0.10
C ALA A 137 -21.05 10.16 -0.24
N GLY A 138 -20.74 10.49 -1.51
CA GLY A 138 -20.66 11.87 -1.98
C GLY A 138 -19.49 12.70 -1.45
N LYS A 139 -18.53 12.12 -0.70
CA LYS A 139 -17.43 12.88 -0.08
C LYS A 139 -16.48 13.55 -1.09
N GLY A 140 -16.37 13.00 -2.29
CA GLY A 140 -15.38 13.43 -3.28
C GLY A 140 -13.99 12.92 -2.94
N ASP A 141 -12.99 13.78 -3.02
CA ASP A 141 -11.60 13.40 -2.75
C ASP A 141 -11.39 13.13 -1.25
N ALA A 142 -10.80 11.97 -0.94
CA ALA A 142 -10.50 11.52 0.40
C ALA A 142 -9.08 11.00 0.50
N ASP A 143 -8.35 11.50 1.49
CA ASP A 143 -7.01 11.01 1.79
C ASP A 143 -7.10 9.66 2.51
N LEU A 144 -6.26 8.72 2.08
CA LEU A 144 -6.16 7.38 2.61
C LEU A 144 -4.78 7.19 3.25
N VAL A 145 -4.78 6.75 4.51
CA VAL A 145 -3.59 6.36 5.27
C VAL A 145 -3.89 5.06 6.01
N ILE A 146 -2.88 4.20 6.13
CA ILE A 146 -2.96 2.97 6.94
C ILE A 146 -2.05 3.13 8.13
N THR A 147 -2.56 2.82 9.31
CA THR A 147 -1.82 2.79 10.57
C THR A 147 -1.75 1.35 11.06
N LEU A 148 -0.53 0.80 11.12
CA LEU A 148 -0.26 -0.54 11.59
C LEU A 148 0.77 -0.47 12.72
N ASP A 149 0.41 -0.95 13.91
CA ASP A 149 1.31 -0.95 15.08
C ASP A 149 1.99 0.42 15.30
N ALA A 150 1.17 1.48 15.33
CA ALA A 150 1.56 2.89 15.45
C ALA A 150 2.42 3.47 14.30
N LYS A 151 2.64 2.74 13.20
CA LYS A 151 3.33 3.24 12.01
C LYS A 151 2.35 3.55 10.89
N THR A 152 2.47 4.72 10.30
CA THR A 152 1.63 5.18 9.19
C THR A 152 2.28 4.92 7.84
N SER A 153 1.46 4.60 6.84
CA SER A 153 1.88 4.53 5.44
C SER A 153 2.07 5.91 4.81
N ASN A 154 2.50 5.95 3.55
CA ASN A 154 2.33 7.11 2.69
C ASN A 154 0.84 7.47 2.52
N LEU A 155 0.59 8.75 2.28
CA LEU A 155 -0.74 9.30 2.01
C LEU A 155 -1.05 9.16 0.52
N VAL A 156 -2.17 8.53 0.22
CA VAL A 156 -2.71 8.38 -1.14
C VAL A 156 -4.10 8.96 -1.21
N LYS A 157 -4.61 9.21 -2.42
CA LYS A 157 -5.93 9.81 -2.64
C LYS A 157 -6.90 8.82 -3.26
N MET A 158 -8.09 8.77 -2.71
CA MET A 158 -9.23 8.06 -3.28
C MET A 158 -10.35 9.05 -3.57
N LYS A 159 -11.24 8.70 -4.49
CA LYS A 159 -12.44 9.49 -4.76
C LYS A 159 -13.67 8.67 -4.47
N ILE A 160 -14.56 9.19 -3.63
CA ILE A 160 -15.84 8.57 -3.29
C ILE A 160 -16.97 9.42 -3.86
N LYS A 161 -17.90 8.77 -4.56
CA LYS A 161 -19.13 9.38 -5.06
C LYS A 161 -20.36 8.85 -4.31
#